data_AF-A0A644YJB5-F1
#
_entry.id   AF-A0A644YJB5-F1
#
_cell.length_a   1.000
_cell.length_b   1.000
_cell.length_c   1.000
_cell.angle_alpha   90.00
_cell.angle_beta   90.00
_cell.angle_gamma   90.00
#
_symmetry.space_group_name_H-M   'P 1'
#
loop_
_entity.id
_entity.type
_entity.pdbx_description
1 polymer ?
#
loop_
_entity_poly.entity_id
_entity_poly.type
_entity_poly.pdbx_seq_one_letter_code
_entity_poly.pdbx_strand_id
1 'polypeptide(L)'
;MQQFLIDLSLTDETGMTAEVTPFLNSLYHSSDSYSYSNIFHQTGQGKTSDAELMLDNSLFGLPQGSAFTQIGADNTFQSAPAILGETFGYTSAVFHGNVGSFWDRDNVYKSFDYDYFFDADSSYTLTDENSVEYGLKDKLFFQESAQYLEQLPQPFYAKFITVSNHFPFPEDEMNNTFTLDTGDETIDGYFNTVHYADEALAEFFQYMKDAGLYDNTLFVLYGDTSVFPVPATKRWRRSSEPIRICGVPMTMP
;
A
#
# COMPACT_ATOMS: atom_id res chain seq x y z
N MET A 1 3.90 -2.50 -0.03
CA MET A 1 4.45 -3.84 -0.34
C MET A 1 5.60 -3.74 -1.35
N GLN A 2 6.61 -4.61 -1.28
CA GLN A 2 7.81 -4.58 -2.15
C GLN A 2 7.93 -5.81 -3.04
N GLN A 3 8.54 -5.66 -4.22
CA GLN A 3 8.62 -6.69 -5.27
C GLN A 3 9.28 -8.01 -4.82
N PHE A 4 10.17 -8.00 -3.81
CA PHE A 4 10.81 -9.24 -3.35
C PHE A 4 9.86 -10.20 -2.63
N LEU A 5 8.67 -9.72 -2.24
CA LEU A 5 7.63 -10.52 -1.58
C LEU A 5 6.91 -11.47 -2.55
N ILE A 6 6.95 -11.16 -3.86
CA ILE A 6 6.31 -12.00 -4.87
C ILE A 6 6.94 -13.39 -4.86
N ASP A 7 6.09 -14.40 -4.72
CA ASP A 7 6.41 -15.83 -4.57
C ASP A 7 7.24 -16.16 -3.31
N LEU A 8 7.33 -15.26 -2.34
CA LEU A 8 7.99 -15.54 -1.07
C LEU A 8 7.08 -16.42 -0.22
N SER A 9 7.61 -17.57 0.23
CA SER A 9 7.02 -18.38 1.29
C SER A 9 7.90 -18.36 2.52
N LEU A 10 7.28 -18.35 3.69
CA LEU A 10 7.95 -18.46 4.98
C LEU A 10 7.56 -19.76 5.66
N THR A 11 8.54 -20.40 6.29
CA THR A 11 8.31 -21.48 7.25
C THR A 11 8.52 -20.92 8.64
N ASP A 12 7.50 -21.00 9.47
CA ASP A 12 7.48 -20.43 10.82
C ASP A 12 8.03 -21.44 11.86
N GLU A 13 8.10 -21.04 13.14
CA GLU A 13 8.65 -21.89 14.21
C GLU A 13 7.84 -23.16 14.47
N THR A 14 6.55 -23.16 14.13
CA THR A 14 5.67 -24.32 14.26
C THR A 14 5.87 -25.34 13.14
N GLY A 15 6.65 -24.97 12.11
CA GLY A 15 6.84 -25.74 10.88
C GLY A 15 5.75 -25.50 9.83
N MET A 16 4.85 -24.55 10.07
CA MET A 16 3.85 -24.14 9.08
C MET A 16 4.57 -23.39 7.95
N THR A 17 4.24 -23.72 6.70
CA THR A 17 4.74 -22.98 5.53
C THR A 17 3.57 -22.32 4.80
N ALA A 18 3.67 -21.01 4.56
CA ALA A 18 2.68 -20.24 3.83
C ALA A 18 3.32 -19.16 2.95
N GLU A 19 2.64 -18.81 1.86
CA GLU A 19 3.01 -17.67 1.03
C GLU A 19 2.74 -16.35 1.79
N VAL A 20 3.63 -15.38 1.64
CA VAL A 20 3.50 -14.09 2.32
C VAL A 20 2.40 -13.24 1.69
N THR A 21 2.27 -13.26 0.35
CA THR A 21 1.26 -12.48 -0.39
C THR A 21 0.54 -13.33 -1.44
N PRO A 22 -0.23 -14.37 -1.04
CA PRO A 22 -0.86 -15.30 -1.99
C PRO A 22 -1.80 -14.60 -3.00
N PHE A 23 -2.53 -13.57 -2.59
CA PHE A 23 -3.43 -12.86 -3.49
C PHE A 23 -2.66 -12.03 -4.52
N LEU A 24 -1.66 -11.26 -4.08
CA LEU A 24 -0.81 -10.48 -4.98
C LEU A 24 0.01 -11.39 -5.92
N ASN A 25 0.45 -12.57 -5.45
CA ASN A 25 1.08 -13.59 -6.30
C ASN A 25 0.11 -14.02 -7.42
N SER A 26 -1.16 -14.26 -7.08
CA SER A 26 -2.18 -14.65 -8.06
C SER A 26 -2.41 -13.58 -9.13
N LEU A 27 -2.42 -12.30 -8.74
CA LEU A 27 -2.50 -11.18 -9.68
C LEU A 27 -1.25 -11.09 -10.55
N TYR A 28 -0.07 -11.22 -9.94
CA TYR A 28 1.22 -11.13 -10.64
C TYR A 28 1.36 -12.17 -11.76
N HIS A 29 0.83 -13.39 -11.55
CA HIS A 29 0.88 -14.48 -12.54
C HIS A 29 -0.37 -14.58 -13.42
N SER A 30 -1.37 -13.72 -13.22
CA SER A 30 -2.59 -13.73 -14.02
C SER A 30 -2.31 -13.34 -15.48
N SER A 31 -2.95 -14.03 -16.42
CA SER A 31 -2.91 -13.65 -17.84
C SER A 31 -3.55 -12.30 -18.13
N ASP A 32 -4.38 -11.81 -17.20
CA ASP A 32 -5.12 -10.56 -17.33
C ASP A 32 -4.36 -9.38 -16.71
N SER A 33 -3.14 -9.60 -16.21
CA SER A 33 -2.32 -8.59 -15.54
C SER A 33 -1.04 -8.27 -16.32
N TYR A 34 -0.66 -6.99 -16.32
CA TYR A 34 0.67 -6.54 -16.73
C TYR A 34 1.54 -6.32 -15.50
N SER A 35 2.48 -7.25 -15.27
CA SER A 35 3.31 -7.25 -14.07
C SER A 35 4.78 -6.99 -14.40
N TYR A 36 5.42 -6.13 -13.62
CA TYR A 36 6.77 -5.62 -13.90
C TYR A 36 7.71 -5.92 -12.72
N SER A 37 8.72 -6.76 -12.96
CA SER A 37 9.69 -7.15 -11.93
C SER A 37 10.82 -6.14 -11.68
N ASN A 38 10.94 -5.12 -12.54
CA ASN A 38 12.02 -4.13 -12.51
C ASN A 38 11.47 -2.70 -12.44
N ILE A 39 10.56 -2.47 -11.49
CA ILE A 39 10.02 -1.14 -11.17
C ILE A 39 10.56 -0.68 -9.81
N PHE A 40 10.90 0.60 -9.70
CA PHE A 40 11.56 1.16 -8.51
C PHE A 40 10.87 2.45 -8.08
N HIS A 41 10.66 2.60 -6.77
CA HIS A 41 10.25 3.89 -6.22
C HIS A 41 11.37 4.93 -6.40
N GLN A 42 11.00 6.19 -6.57
CA GLN A 42 11.95 7.30 -6.73
C GLN A 42 11.75 8.39 -5.67
N THR A 43 11.21 7.99 -4.51
CA THR A 43 10.85 8.85 -3.39
C THR A 43 12.07 9.33 -2.60
N GLY A 44 11.95 10.52 -1.99
CA GLY A 44 12.92 11.13 -1.10
C GLY A 44 12.41 11.20 0.34
N GLN A 45 12.51 12.38 0.96
CA GLN A 45 12.06 12.61 2.34
C GLN A 45 10.53 12.70 2.45
N GLY A 46 9.81 12.96 1.34
CA GLY A 46 8.34 12.99 1.33
C GLY A 46 7.69 11.60 1.35
N LYS A 47 8.46 10.52 1.19
CA LYS A 47 7.99 9.12 1.32
C LYS A 47 6.73 8.88 0.47
N THR A 48 5.60 8.53 1.09
CA THR A 48 4.32 8.30 0.43
C THR A 48 3.87 9.54 -0.36
N SER A 49 4.00 10.75 0.18
CA SER A 49 3.61 11.98 -0.53
C SER A 49 4.43 12.23 -1.81
N ASP A 50 5.70 11.82 -1.86
CA ASP A 50 6.50 11.87 -3.09
C ASP A 50 5.98 10.85 -4.12
N ALA A 51 5.56 9.66 -3.67
CA ALA A 51 4.99 8.64 -4.54
C ALA A 51 3.67 9.11 -5.16
N GLU A 52 2.83 9.77 -4.37
CA GLU A 52 1.59 10.39 -4.83
C GLU A 52 1.85 11.51 -5.85
N LEU A 53 2.81 12.41 -5.57
CA LEU A 53 3.21 13.44 -6.53
C LEU A 53 3.66 12.84 -7.87
N MET A 54 4.49 11.80 -7.83
CA MET A 54 4.97 11.13 -9.04
C MET A 54 3.83 10.44 -9.80
N LEU A 55 2.90 9.79 -9.10
CA LEU A 55 1.75 9.14 -9.73
C LEU A 55 0.83 10.16 -10.41
N ASP A 56 0.46 11.22 -9.69
CA ASP A 56 -0.53 12.18 -10.16
C ASP A 56 0.05 13.18 -11.18
N ASN A 57 1.36 13.44 -11.17
CA ASN A 57 1.97 14.50 -11.98
C ASN A 57 3.16 14.08 -12.84
N SER A 58 3.69 12.88 -12.67
CA SER A 58 4.96 12.46 -13.30
C SER A 58 6.14 13.40 -12.95
N LEU A 59 6.12 14.00 -11.76
CA LEU A 59 7.17 14.89 -11.25
C LEU A 59 7.83 14.28 -10.01
N PHE A 60 9.16 14.42 -9.93
CA PHE A 60 9.91 14.03 -8.73
C PHE A 60 9.56 14.89 -7.51
N GLY A 61 9.70 14.31 -6.33
CA GLY A 61 9.73 15.05 -5.07
C GLY A 61 10.92 16.00 -4.94
N LEU A 62 10.96 16.77 -3.86
CA LEU A 62 12.05 17.69 -3.57
C LEU A 62 13.33 16.94 -3.15
N PRO A 63 14.53 17.50 -3.40
CA PRO A 63 15.77 16.91 -2.91
C PRO A 63 15.85 16.90 -1.38
N GLN A 64 15.11 17.79 -0.69
CA GLN A 64 15.00 17.86 0.77
C GLN A 64 13.58 18.29 1.18
N GLY A 65 13.08 17.67 2.25
CA GLY A 65 11.71 17.79 2.75
C GLY A 65 10.66 17.15 1.81
N SER A 66 9.39 17.42 2.08
CA SER A 66 8.27 16.97 1.23
C SER A 66 7.83 18.10 0.31
N ALA A 67 7.53 17.77 -0.94
CA ALA A 67 6.92 18.70 -1.89
C ALA A 67 5.50 19.09 -1.46
N PHE A 68 4.71 18.11 -0.98
CA PHE A 68 3.34 18.34 -0.53
C PHE A 68 3.29 19.44 0.54
N THR A 69 4.06 19.29 1.62
CA THR A 69 4.00 20.20 2.77
C THR A 69 4.72 21.54 2.58
N GLN A 70 5.52 21.70 1.52
CA GLN A 70 6.30 22.92 1.30
C GLN A 70 5.75 23.77 0.17
N ILE A 71 5.27 23.15 -0.91
CA ILE A 71 4.89 23.84 -2.16
C ILE A 71 3.64 23.26 -2.82
N GLY A 72 3.11 22.13 -2.33
CA GLY A 72 2.03 21.42 -3.00
C GLY A 72 0.70 22.17 -2.96
N ALA A 73 0.41 22.88 -1.87
CA ALA A 73 -0.80 23.70 -1.77
C ALA A 73 -0.74 24.95 -2.65
N ASP A 74 0.44 25.58 -2.79
CA ASP A 74 0.57 26.88 -3.45
C ASP A 74 0.88 26.79 -4.95
N ASN A 75 1.45 25.67 -5.41
CA ASN A 75 1.78 25.49 -6.82
C ASN A 75 0.55 25.16 -7.66
N THR A 76 0.60 25.55 -8.94
CA THR A 76 -0.36 25.11 -9.96
C THR A 76 0.11 23.79 -10.56
N PHE A 77 -0.78 22.80 -10.60
CA PHE A 77 -0.53 21.50 -11.20
C PHE A 77 -1.44 21.23 -12.39
N GLN A 78 -1.05 20.27 -13.22
CA GLN A 78 -1.84 19.71 -14.31
C GLN A 78 -1.90 18.20 -14.09
N SER A 79 -2.52 17.82 -12.97
CA SER A 79 -2.50 16.45 -12.46
C SER A 79 -3.41 15.52 -13.26
N ALA A 80 -3.18 14.21 -13.15
CA ALA A 80 -4.02 13.16 -13.71
C ALA A 80 -5.52 13.32 -13.39
N PRO A 81 -5.97 13.52 -12.13
CA PRO A 81 -7.40 13.76 -11.83
C PRO A 81 -7.98 14.94 -12.62
N ALA A 82 -7.31 16.10 -12.64
CA ALA A 82 -7.72 17.27 -13.42
C ALA A 82 -7.86 16.95 -14.92
N ILE A 83 -6.83 16.34 -15.52
CA ILE A 83 -6.81 16.01 -16.95
C ILE A 83 -7.93 15.02 -17.29
N LEU A 84 -8.13 13.98 -16.47
CA LEU A 84 -9.15 12.97 -16.67
C LEU A 84 -10.56 13.57 -16.50
N GLY A 85 -10.76 14.43 -15.52
CA GLY A 85 -12.02 15.15 -15.30
C GLY A 85 -12.36 16.08 -16.46
N GLU A 86 -11.46 16.99 -16.82
CA GLU A 86 -11.69 17.98 -17.86
C GLU A 86 -11.83 17.38 -19.26
N THR A 87 -11.03 16.36 -19.59
CA THR A 87 -10.95 15.82 -20.96
C THR A 87 -11.94 14.69 -21.19
N PHE A 88 -12.18 13.86 -20.18
CA PHE A 88 -12.93 12.61 -20.32
C PHE A 88 -14.12 12.49 -19.37
N GLY A 89 -14.37 13.49 -18.53
CA GLY A 89 -15.52 13.52 -17.62
C GLY A 89 -15.43 12.53 -16.46
N TYR A 90 -14.21 12.19 -16.01
CA TYR A 90 -14.01 11.32 -14.87
C TYR A 90 -14.31 12.06 -13.56
N THR A 91 -14.94 11.36 -12.61
CA THR A 91 -14.98 11.80 -11.22
C THR A 91 -13.79 11.23 -10.45
N SER A 92 -13.08 12.05 -9.70
CA SER A 92 -11.85 11.68 -9.00
C SER A 92 -12.04 11.63 -7.49
N ALA A 93 -11.48 10.61 -6.84
CA ALA A 93 -11.59 10.44 -5.40
C ALA A 93 -10.32 9.86 -4.78
N VAL A 94 -9.97 10.34 -3.59
CA VAL A 94 -8.97 9.71 -2.72
C VAL A 94 -9.65 9.16 -1.48
N PHE A 95 -9.24 7.96 -1.06
CA PHE A 95 -9.68 7.30 0.16
C PHE A 95 -8.45 7.07 1.06
N HIS A 96 -8.50 7.51 2.31
CA HIS A 96 -7.43 7.28 3.27
C HIS A 96 -7.96 7.20 4.71
N GLY A 97 -7.56 6.16 5.45
CA GLY A 97 -7.97 5.97 6.85
C GLY A 97 -7.27 6.87 7.88
N ASN A 98 -6.61 7.95 7.48
CA ASN A 98 -5.92 8.90 8.36
C ASN A 98 -6.53 10.30 8.23
N VAL A 99 -6.20 11.20 9.16
CA VAL A 99 -6.62 12.61 9.11
C VAL A 99 -6.10 13.27 7.83
N GLY A 100 -6.96 14.05 7.17
CA GLY A 100 -6.68 14.64 5.86
C GLY A 100 -5.54 15.66 5.87
N SER A 101 -5.30 16.29 7.01
CA SER A 101 -4.18 17.22 7.19
C SER A 101 -2.79 16.56 7.16
N PHE A 102 -2.70 15.23 7.31
CA PHE A 102 -1.42 14.53 7.26
C PHE A 102 -0.80 14.62 5.87
N TRP A 103 0.49 14.99 5.81
CA TRP A 103 1.18 15.41 4.58
C TRP A 103 0.54 16.61 3.86
N ASP A 104 -0.30 17.43 4.51
CA ASP A 104 -0.99 18.58 3.88
C ASP A 104 -1.95 18.20 2.73
N ARG A 105 -2.46 16.95 2.71
CA ARG A 105 -3.29 16.44 1.61
C ARG A 105 -4.56 17.25 1.38
N ASP A 106 -5.20 17.74 2.44
CA ASP A 106 -6.39 18.59 2.35
C ASP A 106 -6.20 19.82 1.45
N ASN A 107 -4.98 20.34 1.36
CA ASN A 107 -4.67 21.51 0.54
C ASN A 107 -4.10 21.08 -0.81
N VAL A 108 -3.18 20.10 -0.82
CA VAL A 108 -2.54 19.64 -2.07
C VAL A 108 -3.55 19.01 -3.04
N TYR A 109 -4.51 18.23 -2.56
CA TYR A 109 -5.50 17.60 -3.43
C TYR A 109 -6.45 18.61 -4.09
N LYS A 110 -6.65 19.79 -3.50
CA LYS A 110 -7.34 20.90 -4.16
C LYS A 110 -6.51 21.44 -5.33
N SER A 111 -5.20 21.55 -5.15
CA SER A 111 -4.28 21.98 -6.21
C SER A 111 -4.09 20.94 -7.31
N PHE A 112 -4.40 19.67 -7.02
CA PHE A 112 -4.44 18.58 -8.02
C PHE A 112 -5.81 18.45 -8.70
N ASP A 113 -6.83 19.15 -8.22
CA ASP A 113 -8.22 19.09 -8.71
C ASP A 113 -8.86 17.69 -8.53
N TYR A 114 -8.69 17.10 -7.35
CA TYR A 114 -9.50 15.96 -6.93
C TYR A 114 -10.91 16.41 -6.51
N ASP A 115 -11.96 15.72 -6.96
CA ASP A 115 -13.35 16.06 -6.61
C ASP A 115 -13.67 15.71 -5.16
N TYR A 116 -13.18 14.56 -4.69
CA TYR A 116 -13.46 14.03 -3.35
C TYR A 116 -12.21 13.56 -2.62
N PHE A 117 -12.16 13.82 -1.32
CA PHE A 117 -11.21 13.21 -0.41
C PHE A 117 -11.98 12.67 0.80
N PHE A 118 -12.03 11.35 0.92
CA PHE A 118 -12.62 10.62 2.03
C PHE A 118 -11.51 10.26 3.01
N ASP A 119 -11.44 11.02 4.10
CA ASP A 119 -10.41 10.93 5.13
C ASP A 119 -11.02 10.59 6.51
N ALA A 120 -10.19 10.42 7.54
CA ALA A 120 -10.68 10.09 8.88
C ALA A 120 -11.46 11.24 9.56
N ASP A 121 -11.27 12.50 9.18
CA ASP A 121 -12.00 13.61 9.79
C ASP A 121 -13.46 13.67 9.31
N SER A 122 -13.77 13.07 8.16
CA SER A 122 -15.08 13.18 7.50
C SER A 122 -15.80 11.85 7.24
N SER A 123 -15.06 10.75 7.07
CA SER A 123 -15.59 9.55 6.40
C SER A 123 -15.42 8.25 7.19
N TYR A 124 -14.47 8.21 8.13
CA TYR A 124 -14.18 7.02 8.94
C TYR A 124 -14.18 7.37 10.42
N THR A 125 -14.50 6.40 11.29
CA THR A 125 -14.39 6.58 12.74
C THR A 125 -13.20 5.79 13.26
N LEU A 126 -12.22 6.46 13.86
CA LEU A 126 -11.05 5.82 14.46
C LEU A 126 -11.30 5.52 15.95
N THR A 127 -11.04 4.27 16.34
CA THR A 127 -11.01 3.79 17.73
C THR A 127 -9.71 3.01 17.96
N ASP A 128 -9.33 2.82 19.23
CA ASP A 128 -8.12 2.07 19.58
C ASP A 128 -8.15 0.62 19.05
N GLU A 129 -9.34 0.03 18.90
CA GLU A 129 -9.51 -1.34 18.42
C GLU A 129 -9.38 -1.47 16.89
N ASN A 130 -9.86 -0.46 16.15
CA ASN A 130 -9.97 -0.51 14.69
C ASN A 130 -8.81 0.16 13.96
N SER A 131 -7.94 0.86 14.68
CA SER A 131 -6.85 1.65 14.10
C SER A 131 -5.47 1.16 14.53
N VAL A 132 -4.47 1.55 13.74
CA VAL A 132 -3.05 1.53 14.08
C VAL A 132 -2.55 2.97 14.16
N GLU A 133 -1.28 3.18 14.51
CA GLU A 133 -0.67 4.51 14.72
C GLU A 133 -1.01 5.53 13.61
N TYR A 134 -1.10 5.08 12.35
CA TYR A 134 -1.28 5.94 11.18
C TYR A 134 -2.68 5.89 10.56
N GLY A 135 -3.65 5.21 11.18
CA GLY A 135 -5.05 5.24 10.72
C GLY A 135 -5.79 3.90 10.79
N LEU A 136 -6.93 3.85 10.11
CA LEU A 136 -7.84 2.70 10.08
C LEU A 136 -7.17 1.45 9.47
N LYS A 137 -7.40 0.28 10.08
CA LYS A 137 -6.89 -0.99 9.56
C LYS A 137 -7.46 -1.32 8.18
N ASP A 138 -6.63 -1.89 7.31
CA ASP A 138 -6.85 -1.92 5.85
C ASP A 138 -8.11 -2.72 5.47
N LYS A 139 -8.43 -3.82 6.17
CA LYS A 139 -9.67 -4.58 5.93
C LYS A 139 -10.91 -3.73 6.19
N LEU A 140 -10.94 -3.04 7.32
CA LEU A 140 -12.04 -2.14 7.68
C LEU A 140 -12.08 -0.92 6.76
N PHE A 141 -10.92 -0.36 6.44
CA PHE A 141 -10.81 0.75 5.50
C PHE A 141 -11.41 0.41 4.13
N PHE A 142 -11.05 -0.72 3.52
CA PHE A 142 -11.65 -1.13 2.25
C PHE A 142 -13.14 -1.42 2.39
N GLN A 143 -13.56 -2.11 3.45
CA GLN A 143 -14.96 -2.42 3.71
C GLN A 143 -15.82 -1.16 3.88
N GLU A 144 -15.35 -0.17 4.63
CA GLU A 144 -16.07 1.07 4.87
C GLU A 144 -16.04 2.00 3.65
N SER A 145 -14.96 1.96 2.86
CA SER A 145 -14.83 2.77 1.64
C SER A 145 -15.76 2.31 0.52
N ALA A 146 -16.16 1.04 0.51
CA ALA A 146 -17.09 0.45 -0.44
C ALA A 146 -18.33 1.33 -0.69
N GLN A 147 -18.98 1.76 0.39
CA GLN A 147 -20.23 2.52 0.33
C GLN A 147 -20.06 3.86 -0.41
N TYR A 148 -18.89 4.48 -0.31
CA TYR A 148 -18.60 5.74 -0.97
C TYR A 148 -18.24 5.51 -2.45
N LEU A 149 -17.45 4.47 -2.73
CA LEU A 149 -17.06 4.08 -4.08
C LEU A 149 -18.28 3.76 -4.96
N GLU A 150 -19.26 3.02 -4.43
CA GLU A 150 -20.51 2.70 -5.14
C GLU A 150 -21.34 3.93 -5.53
N GLN A 151 -21.18 5.03 -4.79
CA GLN A 151 -21.90 6.28 -5.02
C GLN A 151 -21.16 7.24 -5.95
N LEU A 152 -19.91 6.95 -6.33
CA LEU A 152 -19.18 7.80 -7.26
C LEU A 152 -19.79 7.73 -8.66
N PRO A 153 -20.06 8.88 -9.30
CA PRO A 153 -20.39 8.92 -10.73
C PRO A 153 -19.32 8.22 -11.58
N GLN A 154 -19.76 7.37 -12.51
CA GLN A 154 -18.87 6.71 -13.46
C GLN A 154 -18.76 7.52 -14.77
N PRO A 155 -17.58 7.55 -15.42
CA PRO A 155 -16.35 6.86 -15.03
C PRO A 155 -15.65 7.55 -13.85
N PHE A 156 -14.94 6.78 -13.01
CA PHE A 156 -14.19 7.33 -11.88
C PHE A 156 -12.69 7.03 -11.94
N TYR A 157 -11.91 7.88 -11.28
CA TYR A 157 -10.50 7.69 -10.97
C TYR A 157 -10.34 7.70 -9.44
N ALA A 158 -10.16 6.52 -8.84
CA ALA A 158 -10.14 6.35 -7.40
C ALA A 158 -8.77 5.88 -6.91
N LYS A 159 -8.22 6.56 -5.90
CA LYS A 159 -6.95 6.21 -5.25
C LYS A 159 -7.19 5.82 -3.79
N PHE A 160 -6.77 4.60 -3.42
CA PHE A 160 -6.87 4.07 -2.06
C PHE A 160 -5.48 4.03 -1.42
N ILE A 161 -5.32 4.69 -0.28
CA ILE A 161 -4.04 4.79 0.44
C ILE A 161 -4.14 4.02 1.74
N THR A 162 -3.55 2.82 1.76
CA THR A 162 -3.52 1.89 2.89
C THR A 162 -2.49 2.28 3.95
N VAL A 163 -2.65 1.81 5.20
CA VAL A 163 -1.76 2.17 6.33
C VAL A 163 -1.29 1.01 7.19
N SER A 164 -1.92 -0.17 7.12
CA SER A 164 -1.64 -1.25 8.09
C SER A 164 -0.23 -1.82 7.98
N ASN A 165 0.38 -1.74 6.79
CA ASN A 165 1.76 -2.14 6.57
C ASN A 165 2.74 -0.95 6.67
N HIS A 166 2.76 -0.28 7.83
CA HIS A 166 3.66 0.83 8.14
C HIS A 166 4.57 0.52 9.33
N PHE A 167 5.80 1.03 9.31
CA PHE A 167 6.75 0.90 10.42
C PHE A 167 6.12 1.46 11.71
N PRO A 168 6.28 0.80 12.88
CA PRO A 168 7.18 -0.34 13.16
C PRO A 168 6.62 -1.74 12.87
N PHE A 169 5.50 -1.86 12.15
CA PHE A 169 4.80 -3.12 11.85
C PHE A 169 4.26 -3.84 13.08
N PRO A 170 3.38 -3.19 13.87
CA PRO A 170 2.84 -3.80 15.07
C PRO A 170 1.96 -5.03 14.74
N GLU A 171 2.19 -6.10 15.48
CA GLU A 171 1.35 -7.29 15.47
C GLU A 171 0.21 -7.16 16.50
N ASP A 172 -0.92 -7.75 16.15
CA ASP A 172 -2.11 -7.91 16.96
C ASP A 172 -2.82 -9.23 16.62
N GLU A 173 -3.99 -9.46 17.21
CA GLU A 173 -4.74 -10.71 17.01
C GLU A 173 -5.25 -10.93 15.57
N MET A 174 -5.34 -9.89 14.75
CA MET A 174 -5.81 -9.93 13.37
C MET A 174 -4.68 -10.09 12.35
N ASN A 175 -3.43 -9.82 12.72
CA ASN A 175 -2.26 -9.93 11.85
C ASN A 175 -1.12 -10.72 12.54
N ASN A 176 -1.34 -12.02 12.77
CA ASN A 176 -0.40 -12.91 13.46
C ASN A 176 -0.23 -14.27 12.75
N THR A 177 -0.38 -14.29 11.43
CA THR A 177 -0.35 -15.52 10.61
C THR A 177 0.93 -16.35 10.82
N PHE A 178 2.09 -15.70 10.85
CA PHE A 178 3.39 -16.35 11.01
C PHE A 178 3.87 -16.24 12.46
N THR A 179 4.29 -17.35 13.06
CA THR A 179 5.06 -17.33 14.32
C THR A 179 6.56 -17.28 14.01
N LEU A 180 7.14 -16.08 14.00
CA LEU A 180 8.56 -15.86 13.68
C LEU A 180 9.34 -15.46 14.96
N ASP A 181 10.59 -15.93 15.07
CA ASP A 181 11.57 -15.46 16.07
C ASP A 181 12.88 -15.12 15.35
N THR A 182 12.89 -14.02 14.61
CA THR A 182 14.12 -13.57 13.96
C THR A 182 15.06 -12.84 14.92
N GLY A 183 14.61 -12.57 16.16
CA GLY A 183 15.26 -11.72 17.14
C GLY A 183 15.10 -10.22 16.87
N ASP A 184 14.20 -9.84 15.94
CA ASP A 184 13.86 -8.46 15.60
C ASP A 184 12.34 -8.35 15.35
N GLU A 185 11.62 -7.81 16.33
CA GLU A 185 10.15 -7.65 16.29
C GLU A 185 9.67 -6.87 15.07
N THR A 186 10.49 -5.95 14.51
CA THR A 186 10.14 -5.21 13.30
C THR A 186 10.14 -6.12 12.07
N ILE A 187 11.07 -7.09 12.01
CA ILE A 187 11.13 -8.05 10.91
C ILE A 187 10.00 -9.06 11.04
N ASP A 188 9.75 -9.54 12.25
CA ASP A 188 8.70 -10.52 12.54
C ASP A 188 7.32 -9.92 12.19
N GLY A 189 7.02 -8.74 12.72
CA GLY A 189 5.77 -8.04 12.43
C GLY A 189 5.60 -7.59 10.97
N TYR A 190 6.69 -7.27 10.26
CA TYR A 190 6.62 -6.86 8.86
C TYR A 190 5.95 -7.90 7.97
N PHE A 191 6.27 -9.18 8.12
CA PHE A 191 5.68 -10.22 7.28
C PHE A 191 4.21 -10.43 7.59
N ASN A 192 3.82 -10.28 8.86
CA ASN A 192 2.44 -10.38 9.29
C ASN A 192 1.60 -9.18 8.84
N THR A 193 2.12 -7.95 8.91
CA THR A 193 1.41 -6.77 8.36
C THR A 193 1.31 -6.80 6.84
N VAL A 194 2.33 -7.34 6.14
CA VAL A 194 2.27 -7.57 4.69
C VAL A 194 1.16 -8.57 4.35
N HIS A 195 1.10 -9.70 5.07
CA HIS A 195 0.10 -10.72 4.82
C HIS A 195 -1.32 -10.20 5.08
N TYR A 196 -1.51 -9.44 6.16
CA TYR A 196 -2.78 -8.77 6.44
C TYR A 196 -3.19 -7.79 5.32
N ALA A 197 -2.24 -7.02 4.77
CA ALA A 197 -2.52 -6.12 3.66
C ALA A 197 -2.87 -6.88 2.35
N ASP A 198 -2.27 -8.05 2.13
CA ASP A 198 -2.61 -8.93 1.00
C ASP A 198 -4.03 -9.50 1.13
N GLU A 199 -4.41 -9.94 2.34
CA GLU A 199 -5.79 -10.38 2.62
C GLU A 199 -6.80 -9.25 2.46
N ALA A 200 -6.50 -8.04 2.97
CA ALA A 200 -7.35 -6.87 2.81
C ALA A 200 -7.56 -6.52 1.32
N LEU A 201 -6.51 -6.62 0.51
CA LEU A 201 -6.58 -6.43 -0.93
C LEU A 201 -7.43 -7.52 -1.62
N ALA A 202 -7.32 -8.77 -1.18
CA ALA A 202 -8.14 -9.87 -1.68
C ALA A 202 -9.63 -9.64 -1.40
N GLU A 203 -9.96 -9.22 -0.16
CA GLU A 203 -11.32 -8.87 0.26
C GLU A 203 -11.86 -7.69 -0.57
N PHE A 204 -11.05 -6.66 -0.81
CA PHE A 204 -11.43 -5.53 -1.66
C PHE A 204 -11.72 -5.96 -3.11
N PHE A 205 -10.88 -6.81 -3.69
CA PHE A 205 -11.12 -7.33 -5.05
C PHE A 205 -12.35 -8.21 -5.13
N GLN A 206 -12.64 -8.99 -4.07
CA GLN A 206 -13.89 -9.75 -3.99
C GLN A 206 -15.09 -8.81 -3.94
N TYR A 207 -15.04 -7.77 -3.12
CA TYR A 207 -16.06 -6.72 -3.10
C TYR A 207 -16.26 -6.08 -4.48
N MET A 208 -15.19 -5.70 -5.19
CA MET A 208 -15.29 -5.11 -6.53
C MET A 208 -15.99 -6.06 -7.52
N LYS A 209 -15.82 -7.38 -7.38
CA LYS A 209 -16.55 -8.38 -8.19
C LYS A 209 -18.01 -8.44 -7.79
N ASP A 210 -18.30 -8.51 -6.50
CA ASP A 210 -19.66 -8.61 -5.97
C ASP A 210 -20.51 -7.36 -6.29
N ALA A 211 -19.88 -6.18 -6.30
CA ALA A 211 -20.49 -4.92 -6.70
C ALA A 211 -20.60 -4.74 -8.23
N GLY A 212 -20.06 -5.67 -9.03
CA GLY A 212 -20.06 -5.58 -10.50
C GLY A 212 -19.15 -4.48 -11.06
N LEU A 213 -18.20 -3.98 -10.27
CA LEU A 213 -17.25 -2.94 -10.67
C LEU A 213 -15.95 -3.52 -11.27
N TYR A 214 -15.62 -4.77 -10.97
CA TYR A 214 -14.34 -5.40 -11.35
C TYR A 214 -14.09 -5.42 -12.87
N ASP A 215 -15.05 -5.93 -13.65
CA ASP A 215 -14.85 -6.18 -15.09
C ASP A 215 -14.64 -4.91 -15.94
N ASN A 216 -15.04 -3.74 -15.41
CA ASN A 216 -14.92 -2.45 -16.09
C ASN A 216 -13.96 -1.48 -15.38
N THR A 217 -13.10 -1.99 -14.50
CA THR A 217 -12.12 -1.19 -13.76
C THR A 217 -10.69 -1.59 -14.13
N LEU A 218 -9.87 -0.60 -14.46
CA LEU A 218 -8.41 -0.79 -14.52
C LEU A 218 -7.82 -0.65 -13.12
N PHE A 219 -7.30 -1.74 -12.58
CA PHE A 219 -6.59 -1.73 -11.30
C PHE A 219 -5.10 -1.45 -11.52
N VAL A 220 -4.57 -0.46 -10.79
CA VAL A 220 -3.14 -0.15 -10.76
C VAL A 220 -2.64 -0.29 -9.32
N LEU A 221 -1.76 -1.27 -9.08
CA LEU A 221 -1.17 -1.55 -7.78
C LEU A 221 0.30 -1.15 -7.80
N TYR A 222 0.77 -0.43 -6.78
CA TYR A 222 2.18 -0.06 -6.66
C TYR A 222 2.61 0.03 -5.19
N GLY A 223 3.89 -0.24 -4.94
CA GLY A 223 4.53 0.07 -3.67
C GLY A 223 5.10 1.48 -3.68
N ASP A 224 4.82 2.28 -2.65
CA ASP A 224 5.17 3.69 -2.57
C ASP A 224 6.65 3.93 -2.22
N THR A 225 7.21 3.16 -1.27
CA THR A 225 8.58 3.34 -0.78
C THR A 225 9.19 2.04 -0.22
N SER A 226 10.51 2.06 -0.01
CA SER A 226 11.20 1.10 0.84
C SER A 226 10.85 1.30 2.31
N VAL A 227 10.65 0.19 3.02
CA VAL A 227 10.34 0.14 4.47
C VAL A 227 11.57 -0.06 5.35
N PHE A 228 12.59 -0.74 4.84
CA PHE A 228 13.83 -0.97 5.57
C PHE A 228 14.89 0.07 5.20
N PRO A 229 15.63 0.64 6.17
CA PRO A 229 16.83 1.38 5.85
C PRO A 229 17.80 0.46 5.10
N VAL A 230 18.53 1.01 4.13
CA VAL A 230 19.42 0.30 3.20
C VAL A 230 20.28 -0.82 3.83
N PRO A 231 20.80 -0.74 5.08
CA PRO A 231 21.57 -1.82 5.68
C PRO A 231 20.81 -3.15 5.83
N ALA A 232 19.51 -3.12 6.15
CA ALA A 232 18.68 -4.33 6.34
C ALA A 232 18.33 -5.03 5.00
N THR A 233 18.45 -4.33 3.87
CA THR A 233 18.18 -4.90 2.54
C THR A 233 19.30 -5.79 1.98
N LYS A 234 20.52 -5.77 2.56
CA LYS A 234 21.63 -6.59 2.04
C LYS A 234 21.37 -8.09 2.13
N ARG A 235 20.52 -8.54 3.06
CA ARG A 235 20.14 -9.97 3.22
C ARG A 235 19.05 -10.41 2.24
N TRP A 236 18.29 -9.47 1.67
CA TRP A 236 17.06 -9.74 0.90
C TRP A 236 17.10 -9.23 -0.54
N ARG A 237 18.16 -8.52 -0.96
CA ARG A 237 18.40 -8.25 -2.38
C ARG A 237 18.64 -9.59 -3.06
N ARG A 238 17.77 -9.96 -4.02
CA ARG A 238 18.01 -11.02 -5.00
C ARG A 238 19.42 -10.86 -5.58
N SER A 239 20.40 -11.58 -5.04
CA SER A 239 21.48 -12.13 -5.84
C SER A 239 20.92 -13.37 -6.50
N SER A 240 21.13 -13.48 -7.81
CA SER A 240 21.00 -14.75 -8.51
C SER A 240 21.71 -15.86 -7.71
N GLU A 241 20.95 -16.90 -7.31
CA GLU A 241 21.37 -18.16 -6.65
C GLU A 241 21.57 -18.15 -5.12
N PRO A 242 21.43 -19.32 -4.45
CA PRO A 242 20.20 -19.84 -3.85
C PRO A 242 20.13 -19.63 -2.33
N ILE A 243 18.93 -19.41 -1.82
CA ILE A 243 18.62 -19.34 -0.38
C ILE A 243 18.88 -20.72 0.24
N ARG A 244 19.89 -20.83 1.10
CA ARG A 244 20.02 -21.94 2.08
C ARG A 244 19.38 -21.49 3.39
N ILE A 245 18.19 -22.00 3.68
CA ILE A 245 17.65 -22.07 5.03
C ILE A 245 17.98 -23.47 5.55
N CYS A 246 18.81 -23.55 6.59
CA CYS A 246 18.99 -24.75 7.41
C CYS A 246 19.77 -24.36 8.68
N GLY A 247 19.07 -24.28 9.80
CA GLY A 247 19.65 -24.23 11.13
C GLY A 247 19.14 -25.39 11.97
N VAL A 248 19.68 -26.59 11.76
CA VAL A 248 19.61 -27.68 12.75
C VAL A 248 21.05 -28.01 13.14
N PRO A 249 21.41 -27.98 14.44
CA PRO A 249 22.77 -28.26 14.86
C PRO A 249 23.04 -29.77 14.76
N MET A 250 24.00 -30.18 13.93
CA MET A 250 24.59 -31.52 14.02
C MET A 250 25.92 -31.44 14.76
N THR A 251 25.93 -32.10 15.92
CA THR A 251 27.09 -32.45 16.71
C THR A 251 28.06 -33.33 15.92
N MET A 252 29.36 -33.08 16.09
CA MET A 252 30.46 -33.93 15.58
C MET A 252 30.44 -35.33 16.19
N PRO A 253 30.98 -36.31 15.44
CA PRO A 253 32.18 -37.03 15.90
C PRO A 253 33.41 -36.74 15.04
#